data_AF-A0A831XR79-F1
#
_entry.id   AF-A0A831XR79-F1
#
_cell.length_a   1.000
_cell.length_b   1.000
_cell.length_c   1.000
_cell.angle_alpha   90.00
_cell.angle_beta   90.00
_cell.angle_gamma   90.00
#
_symmetry.space_group_name_H-M   'P 1'
#
loop_
_entity.id
_entity.type
_entity.pdbx_description
1 polymer ?
#
loop_
_entity_poly.entity_id
_entity_poly.type
_entity_poly.pdbx_seq_one_letter_code
_entity_poly.pdbx_strand_id
1 'polypeptide(L)'
;MRIDLDPLDCLEPTGFMNFEHPDIQACLAGLHVEGLTAKDKAVRLFNFVRDGIEYEFLAKLERHEYAASHVLALGRGFCVQKAVLLCALGRAAGLPTAIVMTDLRDRTLPARVVEAIGTDTLLYHGLTAFYLGG
;
A
#
# COMPACT_ATOMS: atom_id res chain seq x y z
N MET A 1 15.48 14.82 16.16
CA MET A 1 14.31 14.65 17.04
C MET A 1 13.93 13.19 16.98
N ARG A 2 14.28 12.41 18.01
CA ARG A 2 13.86 11.00 18.09
C ARG A 2 12.44 11.05 18.65
N ILE A 3 11.46 10.77 17.80
CA ILE A 3 10.08 10.62 18.25
C ILE A 3 10.00 9.19 18.74
N ASP A 4 9.90 9.00 20.05
CA ASP A 4 9.57 7.70 20.63
C ASP A 4 8.08 7.45 20.37
N LEU A 5 7.78 6.89 19.19
CA LEU A 5 6.44 6.46 18.79
C LEU A 5 6.25 5.00 19.22
N ASP A 6 5.15 4.72 19.92
CA ASP A 6 4.67 3.34 20.06
C ASP A 6 4.09 2.90 18.69
N PRO A 7 4.57 1.80 18.08
CA PRO A 7 4.01 1.28 16.85
C PRO A 7 2.50 0.98 16.90
N LEU A 8 1.97 0.69 18.09
CA LEU A 8 0.53 0.44 18.26
C LEU A 8 -0.30 1.71 18.07
N ASP A 9 0.22 2.86 18.50
CA ASP A 9 -0.43 4.17 18.30
C ASP A 9 -0.41 4.60 16.81
N CYS A 10 0.36 3.91 15.98
CA CYS A 10 0.52 4.23 14.56
C CYS A 10 -0.48 3.49 13.65
N LEU A 11 -1.46 2.79 14.23
CA LEU A 11 -2.45 1.99 13.51
C LEU A 11 -3.78 2.73 13.24
N GLU A 12 -3.99 3.89 13.86
CA GLU A 12 -5.18 4.71 13.67
C GLU A 12 -5.38 5.17 12.21
N PRO A 13 -6.62 5.50 11.81
CA PRO A 13 -6.90 6.10 10.51
C PRO A 13 -6.12 7.40 10.31
N THR A 14 -5.64 7.63 9.09
CA THR A 14 -4.98 8.88 8.70
C THR A 14 -5.55 9.41 7.38
N GLY A 15 -5.18 10.62 6.98
CA GLY A 15 -5.58 11.16 5.67
C GLY A 15 -5.12 10.31 4.47
N PHE A 16 -4.01 9.56 4.61
CA PHE A 16 -3.52 8.63 3.59
C PHE A 16 -4.10 7.23 3.77
N MET A 17 -4.10 6.70 5.00
CA MET A 17 -4.70 5.42 5.36
C MET A 17 -6.11 5.63 5.90
N ASN A 18 -6.99 6.14 5.06
CA ASN A 18 -8.39 6.41 5.42
C ASN A 18 -9.23 5.13 5.33
N PHE A 19 -8.85 4.11 6.08
CA PHE A 19 -9.41 2.76 5.94
C PHE A 19 -10.86 2.62 6.44
N GLU A 20 -11.37 3.59 7.18
CA GLU A 20 -12.79 3.70 7.55
C GLU A 20 -13.66 4.28 6.44
N HIS A 21 -13.07 4.74 5.33
CA HIS A 21 -13.81 5.27 4.20
C HIS A 21 -14.79 4.22 3.64
N PRO A 22 -16.05 4.58 3.31
CA PRO A 22 -17.08 3.63 2.86
C PRO A 22 -16.62 2.73 1.71
N ASP A 23 -15.93 3.28 0.70
CA ASP A 23 -15.43 2.50 -0.44
C ASP A 23 -14.38 1.46 -0.05
N ILE A 24 -13.53 1.76 0.94
CA ILE A 24 -12.53 0.79 1.44
C ILE A 24 -13.25 -0.34 2.18
N GLN A 25 -14.24 -0.01 3.02
CA GLN A 25 -15.04 -0.98 3.74
C GLN A 25 -15.86 -1.87 2.79
N ALA A 26 -16.46 -1.27 1.76
CA ALA A 26 -17.21 -1.98 0.72
C ALA A 26 -16.30 -2.92 -0.09
N CYS A 27 -15.11 -2.45 -0.47
CA CYS A 27 -14.10 -3.28 -1.12
C CYS A 27 -13.70 -4.48 -0.23
N LEU A 28 -13.40 -4.23 1.04
CA LEU A 28 -13.03 -5.29 1.99
C LEU A 28 -14.14 -6.34 2.14
N ALA A 29 -15.40 -5.92 2.24
CA ALA A 29 -16.55 -6.81 2.31
C ALA A 29 -16.63 -7.73 1.07
N GLY A 30 -16.42 -7.16 -0.13
CA GLY A 30 -16.38 -7.92 -1.38
C GLY A 30 -15.21 -8.90 -1.51
N LEU A 31 -14.14 -8.72 -0.73
CA LEU A 31 -13.01 -9.66 -0.69
C LEU A 31 -13.27 -10.88 0.20
N HIS A 32 -14.38 -10.92 0.94
CA HIS A 32 -14.81 -12.07 1.76
C HIS A 32 -13.69 -12.61 2.67
N VAL A 33 -12.97 -11.70 3.33
CA VAL A 33 -11.84 -12.05 4.20
C VAL A 33 -12.26 -12.37 5.64
N GLU A 34 -13.54 -12.22 5.96
CA GLU A 34 -14.10 -12.57 7.26
C GLU A 34 -13.95 -14.08 7.54
N GLY A 35 -13.65 -14.43 8.80
CA GLY A 35 -13.40 -15.82 9.22
C GLY A 35 -12.08 -16.43 8.76
N LEU A 36 -11.31 -15.76 7.89
CA LEU A 36 -10.00 -16.23 7.46
C LEU A 36 -8.92 -16.02 8.54
N THR A 37 -7.87 -16.83 8.47
CA THR A 37 -6.65 -16.62 9.27
C THR A 37 -5.97 -15.31 8.90
N ALA A 38 -5.19 -14.72 9.81
CA ALA A 38 -4.47 -13.47 9.55
C ALA A 38 -3.59 -13.56 8.28
N LYS A 39 -2.94 -14.70 8.07
CA LYS A 39 -2.13 -14.98 6.88
C LYS A 39 -2.97 -15.02 5.61
N ASP A 40 -4.09 -15.73 5.62
CA ASP A 40 -4.95 -15.86 4.43
C ASP A 40 -5.62 -14.53 4.06
N LYS A 41 -5.98 -13.72 5.06
CA LYS A 41 -6.39 -12.32 4.85
C LYS A 41 -5.29 -11.56 4.12
N ALA A 42 -4.07 -11.53 4.65
CA ALA A 42 -2.95 -10.79 4.06
C ALA A 42 -2.65 -11.22 2.62
N VAL A 43 -2.64 -12.54 2.35
CA VAL A 43 -2.44 -13.08 0.99
C VAL A 43 -3.54 -12.62 0.04
N ARG A 44 -4.81 -12.68 0.46
CA ARG A 44 -5.93 -12.26 -0.39
C ARG A 44 -5.89 -10.77 -0.70
N LEU A 45 -5.63 -9.94 0.32
CA LEU A 45 -5.50 -8.48 0.15
C LEU A 45 -4.32 -8.13 -0.76
N PHE A 46 -3.17 -8.80 -0.58
CA PHE A 46 -2.01 -8.62 -1.44
C PHE A 46 -2.32 -8.95 -2.90
N ASN A 47 -2.94 -10.11 -3.17
CA ASN A 47 -3.30 -10.49 -4.54
C ASN A 47 -4.28 -9.50 -5.16
N PHE A 48 -5.28 -9.03 -4.40
CA PHE A 48 -6.21 -8.00 -4.88
C PHE A 48 -5.47 -6.72 -5.30
N VAL A 49 -4.58 -6.19 -4.46
CA VAL A 49 -3.85 -4.96 -4.80
C VAL A 49 -2.81 -5.20 -5.92
N ARG A 50 -2.14 -6.35 -5.91
CA ARG A 50 -1.14 -6.71 -6.93
C ARG A 50 -1.79 -6.77 -8.31
N ASP A 51 -2.89 -7.51 -8.42
CA ASP A 51 -3.50 -7.89 -9.70
C ASP A 51 -4.62 -6.93 -10.14
N GLY A 52 -5.33 -6.30 -9.19
CA GLY A 52 -6.47 -5.45 -9.46
C GLY A 52 -6.15 -3.95 -9.61
N ILE A 53 -4.96 -3.51 -9.18
CA ILE A 53 -4.53 -2.11 -9.28
C ILE A 53 -3.41 -2.02 -10.31
N GLU A 54 -3.62 -1.34 -11.42
CA GLU A 54 -2.62 -1.26 -12.49
C GLU A 54 -1.38 -0.49 -12.02
N TYR A 55 -0.19 -0.96 -12.39
CA TYR A 55 1.05 -0.26 -12.06
C TYR A 55 1.36 0.81 -13.11
N GLU A 56 1.51 2.06 -12.67
CA GLU A 56 1.97 3.17 -13.53
C GLU A 56 3.26 3.79 -12.97
N PHE A 57 4.17 4.23 -13.84
CA PHE A 57 5.38 4.97 -13.44
C PHE A 57 5.11 6.49 -13.47
N LEU A 58 4.10 6.93 -12.72
CA LEU A 58 3.70 8.34 -12.65
C LEU A 58 3.54 8.78 -11.20
N ALA A 59 4.47 9.62 -10.74
CA ALA A 59 4.36 10.26 -9.45
C ALA A 59 3.19 11.27 -9.42
N LYS A 60 2.55 11.38 -8.27
CA LYS A 60 1.44 12.32 -8.02
C LYS A 60 1.94 13.51 -7.22
N LEU A 61 1.35 14.68 -7.43
CA LEU A 61 1.81 15.94 -6.85
C LEU A 61 1.00 16.33 -5.62
N GLU A 62 -0.28 15.97 -5.60
CA GLU A 62 -1.21 16.38 -4.57
C GLU A 62 -1.35 15.30 -3.49
N ARG A 63 -1.44 15.72 -2.23
CA ARG A 63 -1.54 14.78 -1.09
C ARG A 63 -2.75 13.85 -1.19
N HIS A 64 -3.88 14.36 -1.68
CA HIS A 64 -5.12 13.58 -1.76
C HIS A 64 -5.01 12.42 -2.77
N GLU A 65 -4.10 12.51 -3.76
CA GLU A 65 -3.87 11.46 -4.76
C GLU A 65 -3.22 10.20 -4.16
N TYR A 66 -2.72 10.30 -2.92
CA TYR A 66 -2.16 9.19 -2.15
C TYR A 66 -3.13 8.60 -1.13
N ALA A 67 -4.33 9.17 -0.95
CA ALA A 67 -5.32 8.59 -0.05
C ALA A 67 -5.77 7.21 -0.56
N ALA A 68 -5.87 6.22 0.33
CA ALA A 68 -6.20 4.85 -0.04
C ALA A 68 -7.52 4.76 -0.81
N SER A 69 -8.55 5.51 -0.39
CA SER A 69 -9.82 5.55 -1.13
C SER A 69 -9.67 6.14 -2.53
N HIS A 70 -8.81 7.15 -2.72
CA HIS A 70 -8.52 7.71 -4.04
C HIS A 70 -7.78 6.70 -4.91
N VAL A 71 -6.76 6.02 -4.38
CA VAL A 71 -6.02 4.99 -5.11
C VAL A 71 -6.95 3.84 -5.53
N LEU A 72 -7.84 3.41 -4.63
CA LEU A 72 -8.85 2.40 -4.93
C LEU A 72 -9.78 2.84 -6.07
N ALA A 73 -10.32 4.07 -6.00
CA ALA A 73 -11.21 4.61 -7.02
C ALA A 73 -10.51 4.80 -8.37
N LEU A 74 -9.23 5.20 -8.35
CA LEU A 74 -8.43 5.41 -9.55
C LEU A 74 -8.05 4.09 -10.23
N GLY A 75 -7.94 2.99 -9.48
CA GLY A 75 -7.65 1.65 -10.00
C GLY A 75 -6.21 1.48 -10.52
N ARG A 76 -5.33 2.44 -10.28
CA ARG A 76 -3.92 2.41 -10.69
C ARG A 76 -3.05 3.25 -9.76
N GLY A 77 -1.76 2.94 -9.75
CA GLY A 77 -0.76 3.72 -9.03
C GLY A 77 0.62 3.06 -9.03
N PHE A 78 1.63 3.82 -8.61
CA PHE A 78 2.99 3.29 -8.46
C PHE A 78 3.19 2.63 -7.08
N CYS A 79 4.41 2.16 -6.79
CA CYS A 79 4.73 1.40 -5.57
C CYS A 79 4.19 2.03 -4.27
N VAL A 80 4.34 3.35 -4.07
CA VAL A 80 3.88 4.03 -2.84
C VAL A 80 2.36 4.01 -2.71
N GLN A 81 1.63 4.35 -3.77
CA GLN A 81 0.16 4.35 -3.75
C GLN A 81 -0.39 2.93 -3.51
N LYS A 82 0.19 1.92 -4.18
CA LYS A 82 -0.19 0.52 -3.96
C LYS A 82 0.11 0.07 -2.53
N ALA A 83 1.25 0.47 -1.97
CA ALA A 83 1.59 0.19 -0.58
C ALA A 83 0.61 0.85 0.40
N VAL A 84 0.19 2.10 0.15
CA VAL A 84 -0.82 2.81 0.97
C VAL A 84 -2.16 2.08 0.95
N LEU A 85 -2.66 1.70 -0.24
CA LEU A 85 -3.91 0.97 -0.35
C LEU A 85 -3.84 -0.39 0.35
N LEU A 86 -2.76 -1.16 0.14
CA LEU A 86 -2.59 -2.45 0.80
C LEU A 86 -2.49 -2.30 2.33
N CYS A 87 -1.80 -1.28 2.82
CA CYS A 87 -1.70 -0.98 4.24
C CYS A 87 -3.08 -0.66 4.82
N ALA A 88 -3.86 0.20 4.16
CA ALA A 88 -5.21 0.58 4.57
C ALA A 88 -6.16 -0.63 4.59
N LEU A 89 -6.16 -1.46 3.55
CA LEU A 89 -6.97 -2.69 3.51
C LEU A 89 -6.58 -3.67 4.62
N GLY A 90 -5.28 -3.78 4.93
CA GLY A 90 -4.81 -4.58 6.07
C GLY A 90 -5.39 -4.10 7.40
N ARG A 91 -5.36 -2.79 7.66
CA ARG A 91 -5.95 -2.19 8.87
C ARG A 91 -7.46 -2.38 8.92
N ALA A 92 -8.16 -2.17 7.80
CA ALA A 92 -9.59 -2.44 7.70
C ALA A 92 -9.93 -3.92 8.03
N ALA A 93 -9.05 -4.86 7.66
CA ALA A 93 -9.20 -6.29 7.96
C ALA A 93 -8.84 -6.68 9.41
N GLY A 94 -8.47 -5.70 10.24
CA GLY A 94 -8.02 -5.88 11.63
C GLY A 94 -6.58 -6.37 11.76
N LEU A 95 -5.74 -6.19 10.73
CA LEU A 95 -4.32 -6.56 10.75
C LEU A 95 -3.45 -5.33 11.00
N PRO A 96 -2.46 -5.39 11.92
CA PRO A 96 -1.47 -4.34 12.04
C PRO A 96 -0.58 -4.30 10.80
N THR A 97 -0.51 -3.13 10.16
CA THR A 97 0.31 -2.91 8.97
C THR A 97 1.05 -1.58 9.02
N ALA A 98 2.21 -1.55 8.35
CA ALA A 98 3.06 -0.36 8.24
C ALA A 98 3.57 -0.16 6.82
N ILE A 99 3.86 1.09 6.48
CA ILE A 99 4.59 1.44 5.25
C ILE A 99 6.07 1.29 5.50
N VAL A 100 6.75 0.67 4.53
CA VAL A 100 8.20 0.56 4.50
C VAL A 100 8.69 1.23 3.23
N MET A 101 9.72 2.06 3.36
CA MET A 101 10.40 2.69 2.25
C MET A 101 11.82 2.16 2.16
N THR A 102 12.24 1.70 0.99
CA THR A 102 13.59 1.20 0.74
C THR A 102 14.04 1.59 -0.66
N ASP A 103 15.34 1.71 -0.88
CA ASP A 103 15.85 1.76 -2.24
C ASP A 103 15.81 0.36 -2.84
N LEU A 104 15.28 0.24 -4.06
CA LEU A 104 15.19 -1.01 -4.80
C LEU A 104 15.98 -0.92 -6.08
N ARG A 105 17.00 -1.75 -6.23
CA ARG A 105 17.73 -1.89 -7.49
C ARG A 105 17.09 -2.98 -8.35
N ASP A 106 16.57 -2.59 -9.51
CA ASP A 106 15.90 -3.49 -10.45
C ASP A 106 16.55 -3.42 -11.83
N ARG A 107 17.31 -4.47 -12.16
CA ARG A 107 18.01 -4.61 -13.46
C ARG A 107 17.10 -5.09 -14.58
N THR A 108 15.83 -5.37 -14.29
CA THR A 108 14.83 -5.80 -15.27
C THR A 108 13.97 -4.66 -15.78
N LEU A 109 14.18 -3.44 -15.25
CA LEU A 109 13.47 -2.23 -15.72
C LEU A 109 13.69 -2.03 -17.23
N PRO A 110 12.64 -1.66 -17.99
CA PRO A 110 12.79 -1.32 -19.40
C PRO A 110 13.79 -0.17 -19.59
N ALA A 111 14.61 -0.23 -20.64
CA ALA A 111 15.63 0.79 -20.91
C ALA A 111 15.06 2.22 -20.90
N ARG A 112 13.89 2.43 -21.52
CA ARG A 112 13.18 3.72 -21.51
C ARG A 112 12.87 4.26 -20.10
N VAL A 113 12.62 3.38 -19.12
CA VAL A 113 12.33 3.75 -17.73
C VAL A 113 13.63 4.13 -17.03
N VAL A 114 14.70 3.35 -17.24
CA VAL A 114 16.03 3.65 -16.70
C VAL A 114 16.56 4.99 -17.25
N GLU A 115 16.37 5.26 -18.54
CA GLU A 115 16.74 6.53 -19.16
C GLU A 115 15.96 7.71 -18.58
N ALA A 116 14.65 7.55 -18.36
CA ALA A 116 13.80 8.59 -17.80
C ALA A 116 14.13 8.90 -16.32
N ILE A 117 14.44 7.88 -15.53
CA ILE A 117 14.79 8.01 -14.10
C ILE A 117 16.27 8.39 -13.91
N GLY A 118 17.14 8.01 -14.86
CA GLY A 118 18.58 8.19 -14.82
C GLY A 118 19.35 7.10 -14.06
N THR A 119 18.67 6.05 -13.58
CA THR A 119 19.29 4.95 -12.81
C THR A 119 18.43 3.67 -12.86
N ASP A 120 19.03 2.51 -12.55
CA ASP A 120 18.36 1.22 -12.32
C ASP A 120 17.88 1.06 -10.85
N THR A 121 17.96 2.14 -10.06
CA THR A 121 17.57 2.17 -8.66
C THR A 121 16.32 3.03 -8.45
N LEU A 122 15.24 2.39 -8.03
CA LEU A 122 14.01 3.05 -7.61
C LEU A 122 14.19 3.54 -6.17
N LEU A 123 14.46 4.84 -6.02
CA LEU A 123 14.61 5.49 -4.72
C LEU A 123 13.26 5.52 -3.98
N TYR A 124 13.28 5.26 -2.67
CA TYR A 124 12.09 5.28 -1.81
C TYR A 124 10.94 4.39 -2.31
N HIS A 125 11.25 3.18 -2.76
CA HIS A 125 10.26 2.18 -3.15
C HIS A 125 9.36 1.82 -1.96
N GLY A 126 8.04 1.94 -2.17
CA GLY A 126 7.03 1.69 -1.15
C GLY A 126 6.64 0.21 -1.05
N LEU A 127 6.65 -0.31 0.17
CA LEU A 127 6.25 -1.65 0.55
C LEU A 127 5.26 -1.60 1.74
N THR A 128 4.57 -2.71 1.98
CA THR A 128 3.70 -2.87 3.16
C THR A 128 4.20 -4.03 4.00
N ALA A 129 4.44 -3.78 5.28
CA ALA A 129 4.70 -4.82 6.28
C ALA A 129 3.40 -5.24 6.96
N PHE A 130 3.23 -6.54 7.18
CA PHE A 130 2.12 -7.12 7.94
C PHE A 130 2.66 -7.80 9.19
N TYR A 131 2.04 -7.53 10.34
CA TYR A 131 2.29 -8.31 11.54
C TYR A 131 1.32 -9.49 11.61
N LEU A 132 1.84 -10.71 11.60
CA LEU A 132 1.05 -11.94 11.56
C LEU A 132 1.29 -12.86 12.77
N GLY A 133 1.73 -12.29 13.90
CA GLY A 133 1.86 -12.99 15.18
C GLY A 133 3.27 -13.47 15.56
N GLY A 134 4.33 -12.88 15.00
CA GLY A 134 5.73 -13.19 15.35
C GLY A 134 6.69 -12.95 14.20
#